data_AF-A0A0D3BLJ2-F1
#
_entry.id   AF-A0A0D3BLJ2-F1
#
_cell.length_a   1.000
_cell.length_b   1.000
_cell.length_c   1.000
_cell.angle_alpha   90.00
_cell.angle_beta   90.00
_cell.angle_gamma   90.00
#
_symmetry.space_group_name_H-M   'P 1'
#
loop_
_entity.id
_entity.type
_entity.pdbx_description
1 polymer ?
#
loop_
_entity_poly.entity_id
_entity_poly.type
_entity_poly.pdbx_seq_one_letter_code
_entity_poly.pdbx_strand_id
1 'polypeptide(L)'
;MNKPLFMHIVDRLSNEVDFFCQNKDGLGRIGLSALQKCTAAIRALAYGSAADTVDEYLRLGETTTRSCLENFVDGIIYLFGDEYLRRPTPADLQRLLDIGEYRGFPGMIGSIDCMHWEWKNCPTT
;
A
#
# COMPACT_ATOMS: atom_id res chain seq x y z
N MET A 1 0.92 5.52 -6.99
CA MET A 1 0.84 6.14 -5.65
C MET A 1 1.53 7.50 -5.66
N ASN A 2 1.02 8.50 -4.92
CA ASN A 2 1.65 9.82 -4.86
C ASN A 2 2.95 9.77 -4.03
N LYS A 3 3.98 10.52 -4.44
CA LYS A 3 5.31 10.54 -3.81
C LYS A 3 5.30 10.94 -2.32
N PRO A 4 4.60 11.99 -1.87
CA PRO A 4 4.58 12.37 -0.45
C PRO A 4 3.98 11.29 0.44
N LEU A 5 2.88 10.66 0.00
CA LEU A 5 2.27 9.54 0.72
C LEU A 5 3.25 8.35 0.82
N PHE A 6 3.92 8.01 -0.28
CA PHE A 6 4.91 6.94 -0.27
C PHE A 6 6.05 7.22 0.71
N MET A 7 6.61 8.42 0.68
CA MET A 7 7.69 8.79 1.58
C MET A 7 7.23 8.80 3.05
N HIS A 8 6.00 9.20 3.33
CA HIS A 8 5.43 9.14 4.67
C HIS A 8 5.33 7.70 5.18
N ILE A 9 4.87 6.77 4.33
CA ILE A 9 4.82 5.34 4.67
C ILE A 9 6.22 4.79 4.96
N VAL A 10 7.19 5.08 4.08
CA VAL A 10 8.59 4.62 4.24
C VAL A 10 9.20 5.14 5.53
N ASP A 11 8.99 6.43 5.85
CA ASP A 11 9.50 7.05 7.06
C ASP A 11 8.91 6.41 8.33
N ARG A 12 7.58 6.27 8.39
CA ARG A 12 6.90 5.64 9.53
C ARG A 12 7.35 4.19 9.74
N LEU A 13 7.38 3.39 8.67
CA LEU A 13 7.85 2.01 8.74
C LEU A 13 9.32 1.93 9.17
N SER A 14 10.19 2.80 8.66
CA SER A 14 11.61 2.80 9.02
C SER A 14 11.88 3.20 10.47
N ASN A 15 10.97 3.93 11.12
CA ASN A 15 11.13 4.39 12.50
C ASN A 15 10.44 3.47 13.51
N GLU A 16 9.36 2.78 13.12
CA GLU A 16 8.52 2.00 14.04
C GLU A 16 8.58 0.48 13.83
N VAL A 17 9.14 0.01 12.72
CA VAL A 17 9.21 -1.42 12.40
C VAL A 17 10.65 -1.84 12.16
N ASP A 18 11.19 -2.65 13.07
CA ASP A 18 12.59 -3.12 13.05
C ASP A 18 13.02 -3.75 11.73
N PHE A 19 12.10 -4.44 11.05
CA PHE A 19 12.38 -5.05 9.75
C PHE A 19 12.75 -4.00 8.69
N PHE A 20 12.20 -2.79 8.74
CA PHE A 20 12.47 -1.73 7.76
C PHE A 20 13.69 -0.89 8.09
N CYS A 21 14.14 -0.89 9.36
CA CYS A 21 15.39 -0.27 9.77
C CYS A 21 16.56 -0.80 8.92
N GLN A 22 17.38 0.12 8.41
CA GLN A 22 18.55 -0.25 7.61
C GLN A 22 19.72 -0.56 8.54
N ASN A 23 20.01 -1.85 8.71
CA ASN A 23 21.07 -2.35 9.57
C ASN A 23 22.27 -2.85 8.76
N LYS A 24 23.44 -2.90 9.41
CA LYS A 24 24.62 -3.59 8.89
C LYS A 24 24.54 -5.07 9.24
N ASP A 25 24.89 -5.93 8.28
CA ASP A 25 25.01 -7.37 8.54
C ASP A 25 26.23 -7.68 9.42
N GLY A 26 26.39 -8.96 9.81
CA GLY A 26 27.52 -9.42 10.62
C GLY A 26 28.90 -9.25 9.96
N LEU A 27 28.95 -8.94 8.66
CA LEU A 27 30.15 -8.62 7.89
C LEU A 27 30.32 -7.10 7.70
N GLY A 28 29.46 -6.28 8.32
CA GLY A 28 29.48 -4.82 8.24
C GLY A 28 28.88 -4.24 6.95
N ARG A 29 28.29 -5.06 6.07
CA ARG A 29 27.68 -4.60 4.82
C ARG A 29 26.31 -4.02 5.10
N ILE A 30 26.00 -2.91 4.46
CA ILE A 30 24.71 -2.24 4.60
C ILE A 30 23.65 -3.09 3.89
N GLY A 31 22.63 -3.51 4.64
CA GLY A 31 21.49 -4.23 4.10
C GLY A 31 20.57 -3.34 3.26
N LEU A 32 19.48 -3.94 2.78
CA LEU A 32 18.46 -3.23 1.99
C LEU A 32 17.85 -2.06 2.77
N SER A 33 17.68 -0.94 2.08
CA SER A 33 17.01 0.24 2.62
C SER A 33 15.51 0.02 2.80
N ALA A 34 14.89 0.78 3.70
CA ALA A 34 13.43 0.83 3.86
C ALA A 34 12.72 1.12 2.52
N LEU A 35 13.28 2.02 1.71
CA LEU A 35 12.77 2.38 0.40
C LEU A 35 12.70 1.17 -0.55
N GLN A 36 13.77 0.37 -0.60
CA GLN A 36 13.82 -0.85 -1.43
C GLN A 36 12.81 -1.89 -0.94
N LYS A 37 12.75 -2.13 0.37
CA LYS A 37 11.82 -3.09 0.99
C LYS A 37 10.36 -2.71 0.73
N CYS A 38 9.99 -1.44 0.95
CA CYS A 38 8.64 -0.94 0.68
C CYS A 38 8.30 -1.01 -0.81
N THR A 39 9.23 -0.66 -1.69
CA THR A 39 9.02 -0.74 -3.14
C THR A 39 8.76 -2.17 -3.58
N ALA A 40 9.49 -3.14 -3.04
CA ALA A 40 9.30 -4.56 -3.33
C ALA A 40 7.89 -5.02 -2.91
N ALA A 41 7.47 -4.69 -1.69
CA ALA A 41 6.15 -5.04 -1.17
C ALA A 41 5.01 -4.44 -2.02
N ILE A 42 5.08 -3.15 -2.33
CA ILE A 42 4.05 -2.46 -3.14
C ILE A 42 3.99 -3.04 -4.55
N ARG A 43 5.14 -3.36 -5.16
CA ARG A 43 5.16 -4.00 -6.49
C ARG A 43 4.53 -5.39 -6.46
N ALA A 44 4.84 -6.18 -5.44
CA ALA A 44 4.22 -7.49 -5.24
C ALA A 44 2.69 -7.37 -5.08
N LEU A 45 2.20 -6.39 -4.32
CA LEU A 45 0.77 -6.11 -4.17
C LEU A 45 0.11 -5.64 -5.47
N ALA A 46 0.76 -4.75 -6.21
CA ALA A 46 0.17 -4.10 -7.38
C ALA A 46 0.03 -5.04 -8.58
N TYR A 47 1.02 -5.90 -8.80
CA TYR A 47 1.05 -6.75 -10.00
C TYR A 47 0.48 -8.15 -9.75
N GLY A 48 0.23 -8.53 -8.48
CA GLY A 48 -0.20 -9.89 -8.13
C GLY A 48 0.77 -10.97 -8.63
N SER A 49 2.01 -10.58 -8.91
CA SER A 49 2.99 -11.38 -9.60
C SER A 49 3.62 -12.39 -8.64
N ALA A 50 4.02 -13.55 -9.18
CA ALA A 50 4.92 -14.43 -8.45
C ALA A 50 6.18 -13.64 -8.04
N ALA A 51 6.70 -13.94 -6.85
CA ALA A 51 7.80 -13.20 -6.24
C ALA A 51 9.13 -13.28 -7.02
N ASP A 52 9.14 -14.04 -8.12
CA ASP A 52 10.22 -14.23 -9.09
C ASP A 52 10.39 -13.04 -10.07
N THR A 53 9.34 -12.30 -10.40
CA THR A 53 9.43 -11.14 -11.33
C THR A 53 9.74 -9.81 -10.65
N VAL A 54 9.73 -9.77 -9.31
CA VAL A 54 10.21 -8.59 -8.54
C VAL A 54 11.75 -8.46 -8.63
N ASP A 55 12.42 -9.50 -9.14
CA ASP A 55 13.88 -9.58 -9.34
C ASP A 55 14.40 -8.59 -10.38
N GLU A 56 13.66 -8.30 -11.46
CA GLU A 56 14.22 -7.63 -12.63
C GLU A 56 14.68 -6.18 -12.36
N TYR A 57 14.10 -5.52 -11.35
CA TYR A 57 14.44 -4.15 -10.97
C TYR A 57 15.17 -4.00 -9.63
N LEU A 58 14.84 -4.83 -8.63
CA LEU A 58 15.40 -4.68 -7.28
C LEU A 58 16.43 -5.77 -6.94
N ARG A 59 16.55 -6.82 -7.76
CA ARG A 59 17.42 -7.98 -7.56
C ARG A 59 17.25 -8.61 -6.17
N LEU A 60 15.99 -8.83 -5.79
CA LEU A 60 15.62 -9.38 -4.50
C LEU A 60 15.25 -10.85 -4.64
N GLY A 61 15.82 -11.69 -3.79
CA GLY A 61 15.42 -13.08 -3.71
C GLY A 61 13.96 -13.23 -3.30
N GLU A 62 13.28 -14.24 -3.84
CA GLU A 62 11.86 -14.52 -3.63
C GLU A 62 11.46 -14.49 -2.13
N THR A 63 12.27 -15.10 -1.27
CA THR A 63 12.05 -15.15 0.19
C THR A 63 12.12 -13.77 0.84
N THR A 64 13.00 -12.89 0.34
CA THR A 64 13.13 -11.52 0.82
C THR A 64 11.94 -10.68 0.38
N THR A 65 11.49 -10.84 -0.87
CA THR A 65 10.28 -10.18 -1.38
C THR A 65 9.04 -10.58 -0.57
N ARG A 66 8.87 -11.88 -0.27
CA ARG A 66 7.79 -12.37 0.60
C ARG A 66 7.86 -11.76 2.01
N SER A 67 9.03 -11.76 2.62
CA SER A 67 9.22 -11.17 3.95
C SER A 67 8.93 -9.66 3.95
N CYS A 68 9.35 -8.94 2.90
CA CYS A 68 9.02 -7.53 2.74
C CYS A 68 7.51 -7.32 2.65
N LEU A 69 6.80 -8.16 1.90
CA LEU A 69 5.35 -8.09 1.76
C LEU A 69 4.63 -8.31 3.10
N GLU A 70 4.96 -9.38 3.81
CA GLU A 70 4.35 -9.72 5.11
C GLU A 70 4.56 -8.60 6.14
N ASN A 71 5.82 -8.19 6.35
CA ASN A 71 6.14 -7.12 7.30
C ASN A 71 5.56 -5.77 6.87
N PHE A 72 5.43 -5.52 5.55
CA PHE A 72 4.80 -4.30 5.05
C PHE A 72 3.30 -4.30 5.38
N VAL A 73 2.58 -5.38 5.10
CA VAL A 73 1.13 -5.45 5.37
C VAL A 73 0.86 -5.32 6.86
N ASP A 74 1.58 -6.06 7.69
CA ASP A 74 1.44 -6.00 9.15
C ASP A 74 1.77 -4.60 9.68
N GLY A 75 2.86 -4.00 9.19
CA GLY A 75 3.25 -2.63 9.55
C GLY A 75 2.22 -1.59 9.11
N ILE A 76 1.62 -1.73 7.91
CA ILE A 76 0.56 -0.83 7.46
C ILE A 76 -0.68 -0.95 8.34
N ILE A 77 -1.11 -2.17 8.66
CA ILE A 77 -2.26 -2.41 9.53
C ILE A 77 -2.00 -1.82 10.91
N TYR A 78 -0.82 -2.06 11.47
CA TYR A 78 -0.45 -1.54 12.79
C TYR A 78 -0.40 -0.01 12.84
N LEU A 79 0.20 0.64 11.83
CA LEU A 79 0.46 2.09 11.86
C LEU A 79 -0.71 2.94 11.35
N PHE A 80 -1.51 2.40 10.44
CA PHE A 80 -2.54 3.14 9.71
C PHE A 80 -3.94 2.51 9.82
N GLY A 81 -4.07 1.31 10.40
CA GLY A 81 -5.33 0.59 10.49
C GLY A 81 -6.42 1.38 11.22
N ASP A 82 -6.07 2.00 12.35
CA ASP A 82 -7.03 2.78 13.14
C ASP A 82 -7.59 3.99 12.38
N GLU A 83 -6.82 4.58 11.47
CA GLU A 83 -7.25 5.74 10.69
C GLU A 83 -8.00 5.33 9.41
N TYR A 84 -7.48 4.33 8.69
CA TYR A 84 -7.92 4.01 7.32
C TYR A 84 -8.75 2.72 7.19
N LEU A 85 -8.63 1.78 8.13
CA LEU A 85 -9.41 0.53 8.14
C LEU A 85 -10.62 0.59 9.09
N ARG A 86 -10.82 1.72 9.78
CA ARG A 86 -12.02 1.96 10.58
C ARG A 86 -13.24 2.27 9.71
N ARG A 87 -14.42 2.21 10.33
CA ARG A 87 -15.66 2.70 9.72
C ARG A 87 -15.53 4.21 9.43
N PRO A 88 -15.95 4.71 8.25
CA PRO A 88 -15.95 6.14 7.95
C PRO A 88 -16.80 6.92 8.95
N THR A 89 -16.32 8.09 9.36
CA THR A 89 -17.08 9.03 10.17
C THR A 89 -17.97 9.89 9.26
N PRO A 90 -18.98 10.60 9.81
CA PRO A 90 -19.74 11.57 9.03
C PRO A 90 -18.86 12.65 8.36
N ALA A 91 -17.73 13.03 8.98
CA ALA A 91 -16.79 13.98 8.39
C ALA A 91 -16.04 13.40 7.19
N ASP A 92 -15.62 12.12 7.27
CA ASP A 92 -15.01 11.43 6.13
C ASP A 92 -16.02 11.32 4.97
N LEU A 93 -17.27 11.01 5.29
CA LEU A 93 -18.35 10.90 4.32
C LEU A 93 -18.61 12.23 3.62
N GLN A 94 -18.73 13.32 4.37
CA GLN A 94 -18.91 14.65 3.80
C GLN A 94 -17.74 15.02 2.90
N ARG A 95 -16.50 14.78 3.34
CA ARG A 95 -15.31 15.04 2.54
C ARG A 95 -15.32 14.26 1.22
N LEU A 96 -15.73 13.00 1.24
CA LEU A 96 -15.83 12.17 0.03
C LEU A 96 -16.92 12.71 -0.92
N LEU A 97 -18.07 13.12 -0.39
CA LEU A 97 -19.15 13.73 -1.16
C LEU A 97 -18.72 15.05 -1.82
N ASP A 98 -18.03 15.92 -1.09
CA ASP A 98 -17.53 17.19 -1.61
C ASP A 98 -16.52 16.97 -2.74
N ILE A 99 -15.64 15.97 -2.60
CA ILE A 99 -14.71 15.56 -3.66
C ILE A 99 -15.45 15.00 -4.87
N GLY A 100 -16.49 14.19 -4.63
CA GLY A 100 -17.36 13.64 -5.67
C GLY A 100 -18.03 14.75 -6.48
N GLU A 101 -18.66 15.69 -5.79
CA GLU A 101 -19.33 16.84 -6.39
C GLU A 101 -18.37 17.73 -7.18
N TYR A 102 -17.20 18.06 -6.61
CA TYR A 102 -16.15 18.81 -7.33
C TYR A 102 -15.69 18.11 -8.62
N ARG A 103 -15.73 16.78 -8.64
CA ARG A 103 -15.38 15.95 -9.82
C ARG A 103 -16.56 15.70 -10.76
N GLY A 104 -17.76 16.20 -10.47
CA GLY A 104 -18.97 16.03 -11.27
C GLY A 104 -19.79 14.77 -10.97
N PHE A 105 -19.56 14.14 -9.81
CA PHE A 105 -20.24 12.93 -9.34
C PHE A 105 -21.00 13.20 -8.02
N PRO A 106 -22.10 13.99 -8.05
CA PRO A 106 -22.85 14.32 -6.85
C PRO A 106 -23.45 13.06 -6.20
N GLY A 107 -23.31 12.94 -4.87
CA GLY A 107 -23.83 11.80 -4.10
C GLY A 107 -22.96 10.53 -4.12
N MET A 108 -21.81 10.54 -4.80
CA MET A 108 -20.94 9.36 -4.90
C MET A 108 -19.98 9.25 -3.70
N ILE A 109 -20.02 8.10 -3.02
CA ILE A 109 -19.21 7.80 -1.82
C ILE A 109 -18.05 6.80 -2.13
N GLY A 110 -17.97 6.30 -3.37
CA GLY A 110 -17.06 5.22 -3.78
C GLY A 110 -16.04 5.60 -4.85
N SER A 111 -15.18 4.63 -5.18
CA SER A 111 -14.25 4.72 -6.31
C SER A 111 -15.00 4.60 -7.65
N ILE A 112 -14.60 5.42 -8.62
CA ILE A 112 -15.08 5.38 -10.01
C ILE A 112 -14.75 4.04 -10.69
N ASP A 113 -13.72 3.32 -10.21
CA ASP A 113 -13.29 2.02 -10.78
C ASP A 113 -14.33 0.91 -10.64
N CYS A 114 -15.38 1.09 -9.83
CA CYS A 114 -16.45 0.10 -9.72
C CYS A 114 -17.47 0.19 -10.88
N MET A 115 -17.31 1.11 -11.84
CA MET A 115 -18.26 1.31 -12.94
C MET A 115 -17.91 0.58 -14.24
N HIS A 116 -16.83 -0.22 -14.30
CA HIS A 116 -16.36 -0.83 -15.56
C HIS A 116 -16.30 -2.37 -15.59
N TRP A 117 -16.88 -3.06 -14.60
CA TRP A 117 -16.95 -4.53 -14.61
C TRP A 117 -18.41 -4.99 -14.50
N GLU A 118 -18.93 -5.61 -15.57
CA GLU A 118 -20.22 -6.28 -15.53
C GLU A 118 -20.11 -7.54 -14.64
N TRP A 119 -20.59 -7.45 -13.40
CA TRP A 119 -20.73 -8.63 -12.56
C TRP A 119 -21.93 -9.44 -13.04
N LYS A 120 -21.73 -10.75 -13.26
CA LYS A 120 -22.76 -11.71 -13.69
C LYS A 120 -24.04 -11.69 -12.81
N ASN A 121 -23.94 -11.21 -11.57
CA ASN A 121 -25.03 -11.15 -10.59
C ASN A 121 -25.41 -9.71 -10.18
N CYS A 122 -24.97 -8.68 -10.91
CA CYS A 122 -25.36 -7.31 -10.61
C CYS A 122 -26.85 -7.11 -10.94
N PRO A 123 -27.69 -6.61 -10.01
CA PRO A 123 -29.08 -6.34 -10.32
C PRO A 123 -29.16 -5.19 -11.33
N THR A 124 -29.61 -5.49 -12.54
CA THR A 124 -30.01 -4.50 -13.53
C THR A 124 -31.46 -4.09 -13.24
N THR A 125 -31.66 -2.85 -12.81
CA THR A 125 -32.96 -2.16 -12.93
C THR A 125 -33.29 -1.90 -14.39
#